data_AF-A0A1A3A8N6-F1
#
_entry.id   AF-A0A1A3A8N6-F1
#
_cell.length_a   1.000
_cell.length_b   1.000
_cell.length_c   1.000
_cell.angle_alpha   90.00
_cell.angle_beta   90.00
_cell.angle_gamma   90.00
#
_symmetry.space_group_name_H-M   'P 1'
#
loop_
_entity.id
_entity.type
_entity.pdbx_description
1 polymer ?
#
loop_
_entity_poly.entity_id
_entity_poly.type
_entity_poly.pdbx_seq_one_letter_code
_entity_poly.pdbx_strand_id
1 'polypeptide(L)'
;MSTIERRDPQFADSYLAMRERILKDGAIPAKYKLLIGMVTDAIAAHPDGVRMLADNARAAGASEPEVTEAVEVGYLYGGTAALVTGSNAFGG
;
A
#
# COMPACT_ATOMS: atom_id res chain seq x y z
N MET A 1 0.83 14.95 13.27
CA MET A 1 -0.33 14.48 14.06
C MET A 1 -1.54 14.48 13.15
N SER A 2 -2.03 13.30 12.77
CA SER A 2 -3.11 13.14 11.78
C SER A 2 -4.39 13.85 12.25
N THR A 3 -5.27 14.22 11.31
CA THR A 3 -6.55 14.90 11.67
C THR A 3 -7.41 14.03 12.59
N ILE A 4 -7.35 12.71 12.44
CA ILE A 4 -8.10 11.74 13.27
C ILE A 4 -7.54 11.69 14.69
N GLU A 5 -6.20 11.68 14.90
CA GLU A 5 -5.60 11.71 16.25
C GLU A 5 -6.09 12.87 17.11
N ARG A 6 -6.38 14.04 16.51
CA ARG A 6 -6.93 15.19 17.26
C ARG A 6 -8.44 15.09 17.49
N ARG A 7 -9.18 14.45 16.58
CA ARG A 7 -10.64 14.45 16.59
C ARG A 7 -11.23 13.26 17.35
N ASP A 8 -10.58 12.11 17.27
CA ASP A 8 -10.98 10.87 17.93
C ASP A 8 -9.73 10.03 18.26
N PRO A 9 -9.06 10.32 19.39
CA PRO A 9 -7.85 9.62 19.79
C PRO A 9 -8.07 8.12 20.02
N GLN A 10 -9.23 7.74 20.58
CA GLN A 10 -9.53 6.34 20.87
C GLN A 10 -9.65 5.52 19.58
N PHE A 11 -10.30 6.07 18.56
CA PHE A 11 -10.37 5.44 17.25
C PHE A 11 -8.99 5.39 16.58
N ALA A 12 -8.20 6.47 16.66
CA ALA A 12 -6.84 6.50 16.13
C ALA A 12 -5.98 5.38 16.72
N ASP A 13 -5.95 5.25 18.04
CA ASP A 13 -5.17 4.22 18.75
C ASP A 13 -5.61 2.81 18.35
N SER A 14 -6.92 2.58 18.30
CA SER A 14 -7.49 1.29 17.91
C SER A 14 -7.13 0.92 16.46
N TYR A 15 -7.20 1.88 15.55
CA TYR A 15 -6.81 1.70 14.15
C TYR A 15 -5.31 1.42 14.01
N LEU A 16 -4.46 2.21 14.67
CA LEU A 16 -3.00 2.06 14.59
C LEU A 16 -2.56 0.70 15.12
N ALA A 17 -3.08 0.27 16.27
CA ALA A 17 -2.77 -1.04 16.84
C ALA A 17 -3.20 -2.20 15.91
N MET A 18 -4.38 -2.10 15.29
CA MET A 18 -4.85 -3.09 14.32
C MET A 18 -3.97 -3.11 13.08
N ARG A 19 -3.66 -1.93 12.52
CA ARG A 19 -2.81 -1.78 11.33
C ARG A 19 -1.42 -2.36 11.57
N GLU A 20 -0.80 -2.06 12.71
CA GLU A 20 0.51 -2.61 13.09
C GLU A 20 0.47 -4.13 13.21
N ARG A 21 -0.55 -4.68 13.89
CA ARG A 21 -0.72 -6.13 14.02
C ARG A 21 -0.88 -6.84 12.67
N ILE A 22 -1.59 -6.22 11.72
CA ILE A 22 -1.82 -6.78 10.39
C ILE A 22 -0.54 -6.71 9.55
N LEU A 23 0.13 -5.56 9.55
CA LEU A 23 1.25 -5.28 8.64
C LEU A 23 2.61 -5.80 9.13
N LYS A 24 2.77 -6.11 10.43
CA LYS A 24 4.02 -6.72 10.92
C LYS A 24 4.34 -8.04 10.23
N ASP A 25 5.60 -8.45 10.28
CA ASP A 25 6.05 -9.73 9.74
C ASP A 25 5.30 -10.93 10.35
N GLY A 26 5.15 -11.96 9.53
CA GLY A 26 4.55 -13.24 9.89
C GLY A 26 4.72 -14.24 8.76
N ALA A 27 3.77 -15.15 8.58
CA ALA A 27 3.78 -16.10 7.46
C ALA A 27 3.85 -15.41 6.08
N ILE A 28 3.26 -14.21 5.99
CA ILE A 28 3.48 -13.27 4.88
C ILE A 28 4.38 -12.15 5.41
N PRO A 29 5.57 -11.95 4.86
CA PRO A 29 6.43 -10.81 5.17
C PRO A 29 5.72 -9.46 4.97
N ALA A 30 6.06 -8.47 5.78
CA ALA A 30 5.44 -7.15 5.80
C ALA A 30 5.44 -6.49 4.41
N LYS A 31 6.57 -6.56 3.70
CA LYS A 31 6.70 -6.00 2.34
C LYS A 31 5.65 -6.53 1.37
N TYR A 32 5.32 -7.82 1.41
CA TYR A 32 4.33 -8.40 0.51
C TYR A 32 2.91 -7.99 0.88
N LYS A 33 2.59 -7.81 2.16
CA LYS A 33 1.29 -7.26 2.58
C LYS A 33 1.09 -5.84 2.07
N LEU A 34 2.15 -5.03 2.08
CA LEU A 34 2.15 -3.67 1.57
C LEU A 34 1.99 -3.65 0.05
N LEU A 35 2.69 -4.52 -0.68
CA LEU A 35 2.50 -4.68 -2.14
C LEU A 35 1.09 -5.13 -2.49
N ILE A 36 0.49 -6.07 -1.73
CA ILE A 36 -0.91 -6.46 -1.91
C ILE A 36 -1.84 -5.25 -1.69
N GLY A 37 -1.62 -4.46 -0.64
CA GLY A 37 -2.37 -3.22 -0.42
C GLY A 37 -2.23 -2.25 -1.60
N MET A 38 -1.01 -2.06 -2.10
CA MET A 38 -0.73 -1.19 -3.25
C MET A 38 -1.52 -1.63 -4.48
N VAL A 39 -1.61 -2.94 -4.75
CA VAL A 39 -2.44 -3.51 -5.82
C VAL A 39 -3.92 -3.16 -5.62
N THR A 40 -4.43 -3.27 -4.38
CA THR A 40 -5.83 -2.91 -4.10
C THR A 40 -6.12 -1.44 -4.35
N ASP A 41 -5.19 -0.54 -4.01
CA ASP A 41 -5.33 0.90 -4.27
C ASP A 41 -5.20 1.23 -5.76
N ALA A 42 -4.37 0.51 -6.51
CA ALA A 42 -4.29 0.66 -7.96
C ALA A 42 -5.63 0.29 -8.62
N ILE A 43 -6.24 -0.82 -8.21
CA ILE A 43 -7.54 -1.29 -8.70
C ILE A 43 -8.67 -0.33 -8.29
N ALA A 44 -8.60 0.23 -7.08
CA ALA A 44 -9.59 1.17 -6.56
C ALA A 44 -9.41 2.63 -7.05
N ALA A 45 -8.44 2.88 -7.94
CA ALA A 45 -8.12 4.21 -8.46
C ALA A 45 -7.71 5.24 -7.38
N HIS A 46 -6.89 4.81 -6.40
CA HIS A 46 -6.34 5.65 -5.33
C HIS A 46 -4.84 5.96 -5.55
N PRO A 47 -4.47 6.97 -6.36
CA PRO A 47 -3.07 7.22 -6.73
C PRO A 47 -2.16 7.58 -5.55
N ASP A 48 -2.66 8.37 -4.59
CA ASP A 48 -1.89 8.71 -3.37
C ASP A 48 -1.67 7.48 -2.48
N GLY A 49 -2.66 6.59 -2.43
CA GLY A 49 -2.58 5.31 -1.71
C GLY A 49 -1.53 4.38 -2.32
N VAL A 50 -1.51 4.27 -3.66
CA VAL A 50 -0.46 3.54 -4.40
C VAL A 50 0.92 4.07 -4.05
N ARG A 51 1.15 5.40 -4.14
CA ARG A 51 2.45 6.02 -3.80
C ARG A 51 2.85 5.70 -2.36
N MET A 52 1.95 5.95 -1.40
CA MET A 52 2.21 5.71 0.02
C MET A 52 2.54 4.24 0.31
N LEU A 53 1.82 3.29 -0.30
CA LEU A 53 2.04 1.86 -0.08
C LEU A 53 3.30 1.35 -0.77
N ALA A 54 3.65 1.87 -1.94
CA ALA A 54 4.93 1.60 -2.59
C ALA A 54 6.11 2.04 -1.72
N ASP A 55 6.08 3.26 -1.18
CA ASP A 55 7.13 3.80 -0.31
C ASP A 55 7.27 3.00 0.98
N ASN A 56 6.14 2.63 1.59
CA ASN A 56 6.14 1.76 2.77
C ASN A 56 6.70 0.37 2.44
N ALA A 57 6.36 -0.21 1.28
CA ALA A 57 6.87 -1.51 0.85
C ALA A 57 8.39 -1.46 0.67
N ARG A 58 8.92 -0.40 0.03
CA ARG A 58 10.37 -0.15 -0.09
C ARG A 58 11.05 -0.03 1.27
N ALA A 59 10.46 0.73 2.18
CA ALA A 59 10.96 0.85 3.55
C ALA A 59 10.98 -0.49 4.31
N ALA A 60 10.08 -1.41 3.95
CA ALA A 60 10.04 -2.79 4.44
C ALA A 60 10.93 -3.77 3.65
N GLY A 61 11.74 -3.29 2.69
CA GLY A 61 12.69 -4.10 1.93
C GLY A 61 12.13 -4.71 0.64
N ALA A 62 11.03 -4.18 0.09
CA ALA A 62 10.64 -4.48 -1.28
C ALA A 62 11.66 -3.87 -2.26
N SER A 63 12.01 -4.64 -3.28
CA SER A 63 12.85 -4.19 -4.38
C SER A 63 12.02 -3.55 -5.50
N GLU A 64 12.63 -2.71 -6.34
CA GLU A 64 11.94 -2.13 -7.51
C GLU A 64 11.36 -3.18 -8.47
N PRO A 65 12.02 -4.33 -8.73
CA PRO A 65 11.39 -5.42 -9.48
C PRO A 65 10.10 -5.93 -8.82
N GLU A 66 10.05 -6.11 -7.49
CA GLU A 66 8.84 -6.55 -6.79
C GLU A 66 7.71 -5.50 -6.88
N VAL A 67 8.04 -4.20 -6.81
CA VAL A 67 7.07 -3.12 -7.03
C VAL A 67 6.55 -3.14 -8.47
N THR A 68 7.44 -3.40 -9.44
CA THR A 68 7.10 -3.47 -10.87
C THR A 68 6.14 -4.63 -11.14
N GLU A 69 6.46 -5.83 -10.66
CA GLU A 69 5.58 -7.00 -10.77
C GLU A 69 4.23 -6.76 -10.08
N ALA A 70 4.19 -6.05 -8.95
CA ALA A 70 2.93 -5.70 -8.31
C ALA A 70 2.07 -4.76 -9.18
N VAL A 71 2.66 -3.82 -9.92
CA VAL A 71 1.91 -3.01 -10.91
C VAL A 71 1.37 -3.87 -12.05
N GLU A 72 2.14 -4.85 -12.53
CA GLU A 72 1.70 -5.81 -13.54
C GLU A 72 0.54 -6.69 -13.04
N VAL A 73 0.58 -7.13 -11.78
CA VAL A 73 -0.54 -7.83 -11.12
C VAL A 73 -1.76 -6.92 -11.04
N GLY A 74 -1.58 -5.64 -10.70
CA GLY A 74 -2.65 -4.64 -10.73
C GLY A 74 -3.29 -4.51 -12.10
N TYR A 75 -2.48 -4.48 -13.17
CA TYR A 75 -2.97 -4.51 -14.55
C TYR A 75 -3.75 -5.80 -14.87
N LEU A 76 -3.25 -6.97 -14.46
CA LEU A 76 -3.91 -8.26 -14.73
C LEU A 76 -5.33 -8.31 -14.15
N TYR A 77 -5.53 -7.79 -12.93
CA TYR A 77 -6.82 -7.88 -12.23
C TYR A 77 -7.71 -6.63 -12.35
N GLY A 78 -7.14 -5.47 -12.68
CA GLY A 78 -7.87 -4.20 -12.78
C GLY A 78 -7.83 -3.53 -14.16
N GLY A 79 -7.14 -4.12 -15.13
CA GLY A 79 -7.00 -3.61 -16.49
C GLY A 79 -6.22 -2.31 -16.59
N THR A 80 -6.36 -1.60 -17.71
CA THR A 80 -5.60 -0.39 -18.03
C THR A 80 -5.79 0.73 -17.00
N ALA A 81 -6.98 0.85 -16.40
CA ALA A 81 -7.22 1.86 -15.37
C ALA A 81 -6.35 1.63 -14.12
N ALA A 82 -6.20 0.37 -13.71
CA ALA A 82 -5.30 0.01 -12.61
C ALA A 82 -3.82 0.20 -12.98
N LEU A 83 -3.43 -0.01 -14.24
CA LEU A 83 -2.08 0.31 -14.71
C LEU A 83 -1.77 1.81 -14.62
N VAL A 84 -2.70 2.66 -15.07
CA VAL A 84 -2.55 4.12 -15.01
C VAL A 84 -2.40 4.57 -13.56
N THR A 85 -3.24 4.07 -12.66
CA THR A 85 -3.15 4.39 -11.23
C THR A 85 -1.89 3.78 -10.61
N GLY A 86 -1.57 2.53 -10.91
CA GLY A 86 -0.41 1.78 -10.41
C GLY A 86 0.92 2.43 -10.77
N SER A 87 1.00 3.12 -11.91
CA SER A 87 2.19 3.89 -12.32
C SER A 87 2.62 4.96 -11.29
N ASN A 88 1.73 5.38 -10.39
CA ASN A 88 2.08 6.29 -9.29
C ASN A 88 3.06 5.66 -8.27
N ALA A 89 3.26 4.34 -8.32
CA ALA A 89 4.22 3.62 -7.48
C ALA A 89 5.69 4.01 -7.76
N PHE A 90 6.01 4.46 -8.97
CA PHE A 90 7.40 4.70 -9.38
C PHE A 90 7.90 6.11 -9.11
N GLY A 91 7.01 7.03 -8.73
CA GLY A 91 7.34 8.45 -8.68
C GLY A 91 7.73 8.99 -10.07
N GLY A 92 7.70 10.32 -10.20
CA GLY A 92 8.38 11.06 -11.26
C GLY A 92 9.49 11.87 -10.64
#